data_AF-A0A182T3D9-F1
#
_entry.id   AF-A0A182T3D9-F1
#
_cell.length_a   1.000
_cell.length_b   1.000
_cell.length_c   1.000
_cell.angle_alpha   90.00
_cell.angle_beta   90.00
_cell.angle_gamma   90.00
#
_symmetry.space_group_name_H-M   'P 1'
#
loop_
_entity.id
_entity.type
_entity.pdbx_description
1 polymer ?
#
loop_
_entity_poly.entity_id
_entity_poly.type
_entity_poly.pdbx_seq_one_letter_code
_entity_poly.pdbx_strand_id
1 'polypeptide(L)'
;MVTIGEAFTPTEGIIYSASDVKLKMGLNLIPSPGMLHLTESSCIWSCEERNASISIPWPRVGAHAISSVPGEGIFLMVDVNIVWPGFYTGYPENNGDAHPEELGEENDEGHDSEISDGAITEMWLQPASREIVDQIFSAMRECQILNPGSDVSEDEDYMEAEEDELEEVEDMRNLQLDDEDKFADAEE
;
A
#
# COMPACT_ATOMS: atom_id res chain seq x y z
N MET A 1 -5.31 16.65 6.73
CA MET A 1 -5.83 17.02 5.39
C MET A 1 -4.65 17.09 4.43
N VAL A 2 -4.81 16.70 3.17
CA VAL A 2 -3.78 16.92 2.13
C VAL A 2 -3.62 18.43 1.92
N THR A 3 -2.38 18.91 1.91
CA THR A 3 -2.08 20.33 1.68
C THR A 3 -1.23 20.50 0.44
N ILE A 4 -1.49 21.57 -0.31
CA ILE A 4 -0.79 21.96 -1.53
C ILE A 4 -0.36 23.41 -1.34
N GLY A 5 0.88 23.73 -1.69
CA GLY A 5 1.42 25.06 -1.49
C GLY A 5 2.70 25.31 -2.28
N GLU A 6 3.41 26.37 -1.90
CA GLU A 6 4.74 26.68 -2.42
C GLU A 6 5.76 25.60 -2.05
N ALA A 7 6.91 25.56 -2.72
CA ALA A 7 7.96 24.62 -2.38
C ALA A 7 8.51 24.95 -0.99
N PHE A 8 8.63 23.95 -0.13
CA PHE A 8 9.22 24.09 1.20
C PHE A 8 9.93 22.81 1.61
N THR A 9 10.87 22.95 2.55
CA THR A 9 11.54 21.84 3.22
C THR A 9 11.07 21.80 4.68
N PRO A 10 10.51 20.68 5.16
CA PRO A 10 10.16 20.55 6.57
C PRO A 10 11.42 20.66 7.44
N THR A 11 11.28 21.19 8.66
CA THR A 11 12.42 21.37 9.60
C THR A 11 12.44 20.36 10.74
N GLU A 12 11.33 19.65 10.97
CA GLU A 12 11.14 18.77 12.13
C GLU A 12 10.49 17.45 11.71
N GLY A 13 10.66 16.43 12.55
CA GLY A 13 10.03 15.12 12.39
C GLY A 13 10.43 14.37 11.13
N ILE A 14 11.57 14.68 10.51
CA ILE A 14 12.04 13.99 9.30
C ILE A 14 12.56 12.61 9.66
N ILE A 15 11.96 11.58 9.07
CA ILE A 15 12.41 10.17 9.17
C ILE A 15 13.35 9.85 8.01
N TYR A 16 12.98 10.27 6.79
CA TYR A 16 13.76 10.00 5.59
C TYR A 16 13.64 11.14 4.57
N SER A 17 14.66 11.33 3.74
CA SER A 17 14.61 12.28 2.63
C SER A 17 15.40 11.76 1.43
N ALA A 18 14.89 12.03 0.23
CA ALA A 18 15.56 11.70 -1.03
C ALA A 18 15.40 12.84 -2.03
N SER A 19 16.50 13.18 -2.72
CA SER A 19 16.47 14.08 -3.87
C SER A 19 16.10 13.33 -5.14
N ASP A 20 15.86 14.09 -6.21
CA ASP A 20 15.69 13.56 -7.57
C ASP A 20 14.56 12.52 -7.71
N VAL A 21 13.50 12.68 -6.90
CA VAL A 21 12.31 11.82 -6.93
C VAL A 21 11.28 12.42 -7.88
N LYS A 22 10.94 11.72 -8.95
CA LYS A 22 9.83 12.12 -9.84
C LYS A 22 8.50 11.74 -9.22
N LEU A 23 7.50 12.59 -9.41
CA LEU A 23 6.14 12.34 -8.97
C LEU A 23 5.22 12.19 -10.18
N LYS A 24 4.49 11.08 -10.24
CA LYS A 24 3.39 10.85 -11.19
C LYS A 24 2.08 10.74 -10.42
N MET A 25 1.02 11.35 -10.93
CA MET A 25 -0.33 11.32 -10.35
C MET A 25 -1.32 10.89 -11.44
N GLY A 26 -2.01 9.77 -11.26
CA GLY A 26 -2.76 9.11 -12.33
C GLY A 26 -1.89 8.95 -13.58
N LEU A 27 -2.30 9.53 -14.71
CA LEU A 27 -1.52 9.51 -15.96
C LEU A 27 -0.53 10.69 -16.09
N ASN A 28 -0.56 11.68 -15.19
CA ASN A 28 0.22 12.89 -15.29
C ASN A 28 1.58 12.75 -14.59
N LEU A 29 2.67 12.71 -15.35
CA LEU A 29 4.02 12.80 -14.82
C LEU A 29 4.42 14.27 -14.64
N ILE A 30 4.82 14.67 -13.44
CA ILE A 30 5.37 16.01 -13.20
C ILE A 30 6.78 16.07 -13.82
N PRO A 31 7.05 16.95 -14.80
CA PRO A 31 8.29 16.92 -15.58
C PRO A 31 9.58 17.15 -14.78
N SER A 32 9.52 17.99 -13.74
CA SER A 32 10.68 18.30 -12.90
C SER A 32 10.71 17.33 -11.71
N PRO A 33 11.84 16.66 -11.43
CA PRO A 33 11.99 15.91 -10.20
C PRO A 33 11.96 16.85 -8.99
N GLY A 34 11.71 16.27 -7.83
CA GLY A 34 11.59 17.00 -6.57
C GLY A 34 12.32 16.32 -5.43
N MET A 35 12.19 16.91 -4.26
CA MET A 35 12.66 16.37 -3.00
C MET A 35 11.49 15.71 -2.26
N LEU A 36 11.67 14.44 -1.91
CA LEU A 36 10.76 13.69 -1.05
C LEU A 36 11.24 13.81 0.39
N HIS A 37 10.32 14.15 1.29
CA HIS A 37 10.51 14.08 2.73
C HIS A 37 9.42 13.19 3.33
N LEU A 38 9.85 12.12 4.01
CA LEU A 38 8.98 11.33 4.85
C LEU A 38 9.17 11.82 6.28
N THR A 39 8.12 12.41 6.82
CA THR A 39 8.10 12.88 8.20
C THR A 39 7.27 11.96 9.08
N GLU A 40 7.33 12.10 10.39
CA GLU A 40 6.50 11.36 11.33
C GLU A 40 5.00 11.52 11.04
N SER A 41 4.56 12.61 10.42
CA SER A 41 3.12 12.91 10.23
C SER A 41 2.66 12.94 8.78
N SER A 42 3.56 13.11 7.82
CA SER A 42 3.20 13.26 6.40
C SER A 42 4.31 12.80 5.43
N CYS A 43 3.86 12.33 4.27
CA CYS A 43 4.66 12.19 3.05
C CYS A 43 4.61 13.50 2.26
N ILE A 44 5.75 14.15 2.06
CA ILE A 44 5.85 15.48 1.46
C ILE A 44 6.71 15.38 0.20
N TRP A 45 6.19 15.84 -0.93
CA TRP A 45 6.96 16.03 -2.14
C TRP A 45 7.00 17.51 -2.52
N SER A 46 8.19 18.04 -2.76
CA SER A 46 8.41 19.45 -3.08
C SER A 46 9.29 19.61 -4.33
N CYS A 47 9.02 20.64 -5.13
CA CYS A 47 9.79 20.94 -6.33
C CYS A 47 10.07 22.44 -6.40
N GLU A 48 11.32 22.82 -6.14
CA GLU A 48 11.77 24.22 -6.14
C GLU A 48 11.61 24.88 -7.52
N GLU A 49 11.93 24.17 -8.61
CA GLU A 49 11.82 24.69 -9.99
C GLU A 49 10.41 25.15 -10.34
N ARG A 50 9.40 24.51 -9.75
CA ARG A 50 7.99 24.81 -9.99
C ARG A 50 7.35 25.60 -8.85
N ASN A 51 8.11 25.92 -7.81
CA ASN A 51 7.66 26.51 -6.56
C ASN A 51 6.36 25.85 -6.04
N ALA A 52 6.37 24.51 -5.96
CA ALA A 52 5.18 23.77 -5.58
C ALA A 52 5.49 22.58 -4.68
N SER A 53 4.54 22.24 -3.81
CA SER A 53 4.62 21.09 -2.92
C SER A 53 3.24 20.46 -2.70
N ILE A 54 3.27 19.19 -2.32
CA ILE A 54 2.12 18.46 -1.80
C ILE A 54 2.54 17.70 -0.53
N SER A 55 1.72 17.78 0.50
CA SER A 55 1.92 17.08 1.77
C SER A 55 0.69 16.24 2.10
N ILE A 56 0.91 14.94 2.18
CA ILE A 56 -0.11 13.89 2.37
C ILE A 56 0.09 13.30 3.76
N PRO A 57 -0.84 13.53 4.70
CA PRO A 57 -0.79 12.89 6.01
C PRO A 57 -0.88 11.37 5.90
N TRP A 58 -0.16 10.64 6.74
CA TRP A 58 -0.15 9.17 6.70
C TRP A 58 -1.53 8.51 6.80
N PRO A 59 -2.47 9.01 7.61
CA PRO A 59 -3.83 8.45 7.63
C PRO A 59 -4.60 8.55 6.30
N ARG A 60 -4.08 9.31 5.32
CA ARG A 60 -4.65 9.42 3.96
C ARG A 60 -4.00 8.49 2.95
N VAL A 61 -2.89 7.84 3.32
CA VAL A 61 -2.22 6.83 2.48
C VAL A 61 -2.86 5.49 2.78
N GLY A 62 -3.82 5.08 1.95
CA GLY A 62 -4.55 3.81 2.13
C GLY A 62 -3.66 2.59 1.92
N ALA A 63 -2.81 2.62 0.89
CA ALA A 63 -1.84 1.57 0.63
C ALA A 63 -0.58 2.12 -0.06
N HIS A 64 0.54 1.44 0.13
CA HIS A 64 1.77 1.70 -0.63
C HIS A 64 2.47 0.38 -0.97
N ALA A 65 3.11 0.33 -2.14
CA ALA A 65 3.79 -0.86 -2.63
C ALA A 65 4.98 -0.49 -3.52
N ILE A 66 5.96 -1.38 -3.61
CA ILE A 66 7.00 -1.29 -4.63
C ILE A 66 6.38 -1.69 -5.96
N SER A 67 6.52 -0.86 -6.99
CA SER A 67 6.04 -1.12 -8.34
C SER A 67 7.16 -0.95 -9.36
N SER A 68 7.10 -1.77 -10.41
CA SER A 68 7.99 -1.67 -11.58
C SER A 68 7.28 -1.06 -12.80
N VAL A 69 6.01 -0.66 -12.68
CA VAL A 69 5.17 -0.14 -13.77
C VAL A 69 4.58 1.21 -13.36
N PRO A 70 4.77 2.30 -14.14
CA PRO A 70 5.44 2.39 -15.46
C PRO A 70 6.98 2.39 -15.41
N GLY A 71 7.55 2.39 -14.21
CA GLY A 71 8.99 2.33 -13.96
C GLY A 71 9.22 2.10 -12.47
N GLU A 72 10.41 1.66 -12.11
CA GLU A 72 10.77 1.31 -10.74
C GLU A 72 10.52 2.47 -9.77
N GLY A 73 9.75 2.21 -8.72
CA GLY A 73 9.34 3.22 -7.76
C GLY A 73 8.36 2.71 -6.71
N ILE A 74 7.75 3.63 -5.99
CA ILE A 74 6.72 3.36 -4.99
C ILE A 74 5.36 3.81 -5.53
N PHE A 75 4.42 2.89 -5.59
CA PHE A 75 3.01 3.18 -5.80
C PHE A 75 2.36 3.59 -4.48
N LEU A 76 1.48 4.59 -4.51
CA LEU A 76 0.65 5.01 -3.39
C LEU A 76 -0.80 5.14 -3.84
N MET A 77 -1.70 4.66 -3.01
CA MET A 77 -3.12 4.92 -3.10
C MET A 77 -3.52 5.90 -2.00
N VAL A 78 -4.07 7.05 -2.38
CA VAL A 78 -4.53 8.09 -1.45
C VAL A 78 -6.05 8.12 -1.44
N ASP A 79 -6.65 8.08 -0.25
CA ASP A 79 -8.11 8.02 0.00
C ASP A 79 -8.87 9.34 -0.28
N VAL A 80 -8.28 10.24 -1.07
CA VAL A 80 -8.92 11.50 -1.49
C VAL A 80 -8.63 11.80 -2.96
N ASN A 81 -9.58 12.45 -3.64
CA ASN A 81 -9.37 12.97 -4.98
C ASN A 81 -8.64 14.31 -4.90
N ILE A 82 -7.40 14.30 -5.36
CA ILE A 82 -6.54 15.47 -5.30
C ILE A 82 -6.82 16.36 -6.51
N VAL A 83 -7.06 17.65 -6.25
CA VAL A 83 -7.08 18.68 -7.28
C VAL A 83 -5.92 19.63 -7.02
N TRP A 84 -4.91 19.55 -7.89
CA TRP A 84 -3.71 20.37 -7.85
C TRP A 84 -3.63 21.22 -9.14
N PRO A 85 -4.10 22.48 -9.09
CA PRO A 85 -4.16 23.34 -10.26
C PRO A 85 -2.82 23.45 -11.01
N GLY A 86 -2.82 23.12 -12.30
CA GLY A 86 -1.63 23.16 -13.16
C GLY A 86 -0.71 21.92 -13.07
N PHE A 87 -1.02 20.96 -12.19
CA PHE A 87 -0.25 19.72 -12.01
C PHE A 87 -1.10 18.47 -12.23
N TYR A 88 -2.29 18.43 -11.61
CA TYR A 88 -3.18 17.29 -11.64
C TYR A 88 -4.61 17.73 -11.35
N THR A 89 -5.55 17.42 -12.24
CA THR A 89 -6.98 17.51 -11.94
C THR A 89 -7.48 16.09 -11.83
N GLY A 90 -7.85 15.65 -10.62
CA GLY A 90 -8.51 14.37 -10.45
C GLY A 90 -9.71 14.28 -11.40
N TYR A 91 -9.82 13.18 -12.13
CA TYR A 91 -10.99 12.92 -12.94
C TYR A 91 -12.07 12.37 -12.00
N PRO A 92 -13.26 12.97 -11.94
CA PRO A 92 -14.39 12.36 -11.28
C PRO A 92 -14.97 11.34 -12.25
N GLU A 93 -14.36 10.16 -12.43
CA GLU A 93 -15.03 9.01 -13.04
C GLU A 93 -14.17 7.72 -13.00
N ASN A 94 -14.75 6.72 -12.35
CA ASN A 94 -14.58 5.27 -12.52
C ASN A 94 -13.26 4.60 -12.08
N ASN A 95 -13.22 4.19 -10.81
CA ASN A 95 -12.28 3.21 -10.25
C ASN A 95 -12.53 1.80 -10.82
N GLY A 96 -12.27 1.61 -12.11
CA GLY A 96 -12.40 0.30 -12.75
C GLY A 96 -11.99 0.40 -14.21
N ASP A 97 -10.76 -0.02 -14.48
CA ASP A 97 -10.18 -0.30 -15.79
C ASP A 97 -10.50 0.65 -16.97
N ALA A 98 -9.53 1.47 -17.34
CA ALA A 98 -9.47 2.06 -18.67
C ALA A 98 -8.02 2.21 -19.13
N HIS A 99 -7.39 1.07 -19.45
CA HIS A 99 -6.33 1.05 -20.44
C HIS A 99 -6.94 1.60 -21.76
N PRO A 100 -6.43 2.68 -22.39
CA PRO A 100 -7.05 3.28 -23.56
C PRO A 100 -6.97 2.44 -24.85
N GLU A 101 -6.49 1.21 -24.77
CA GLU A 101 -6.33 0.30 -25.91
C GLU A 101 -6.89 -1.06 -25.55
N GLU A 102 -8.21 -1.22 -25.59
CA GLU A 102 -8.90 -2.46 -26.01
C GLU A 102 -10.41 -2.20 -26.02
N LEU A 103 -10.92 -1.73 -27.16
CA LEU A 103 -12.34 -1.85 -27.49
C LEU A 103 -12.61 -3.31 -27.86
N GLY A 104 -12.92 -4.13 -26.86
CA GLY A 104 -13.33 -5.52 -27.01
C GLY A 104 -14.35 -5.86 -25.94
N GLU A 105 -15.59 -6.10 -26.37
CA GLU A 105 -16.73 -6.48 -25.53
C GLU A 105 -16.45 -7.76 -24.74
N GLU A 106 -16.40 -7.76 -23.40
CA GLU A 106 -16.79 -8.91 -22.57
C GLU A 106 -17.46 -8.45 -21.27
N ASN A 107 -18.68 -8.94 -21.07
CA ASN A 107 -19.55 -8.77 -19.92
C ASN A 107 -19.02 -9.62 -18.76
N ASP A 108 -18.62 -9.02 -17.64
CA ASP A 108 -18.35 -9.76 -16.40
C ASP A 108 -19.15 -9.21 -15.22
N GLU A 109 -20.03 -10.07 -14.72
CA GLU A 109 -20.87 -9.86 -13.55
C GLU A 109 -20.05 -10.19 -12.29
N GLY A 110 -19.84 -9.20 -11.44
CA GLY A 110 -19.63 -9.43 -10.01
C GLY A 110 -18.25 -9.11 -9.47
N HIS A 111 -18.15 -7.96 -8.79
CA HIS A 111 -17.85 -7.89 -7.37
C HIS A 111 -17.95 -6.42 -6.95
N ASP A 112 -19.16 -6.00 -6.56
CA ASP A 112 -19.36 -4.74 -5.84
C ASP A 112 -18.75 -4.93 -4.45
N SER A 113 -17.43 -4.75 -4.36
CA SER A 113 -16.79 -4.50 -3.08
C SER A 113 -17.09 -3.05 -2.77
N GLU A 114 -18.10 -2.85 -1.92
CA GLU A 114 -18.51 -1.56 -1.34
C GLU A 114 -17.39 -0.97 -0.46
N ILE A 115 -16.17 -0.80 -0.99
CA ILE A 115 -15.35 0.34 -0.61
C ILE A 115 -16.18 1.50 -1.10
N SER A 116 -16.78 2.23 -0.14
CA SER A 116 -17.45 3.51 -0.37
C SER A 116 -16.78 4.20 -1.54
N ASP A 117 -17.54 4.60 -2.56
CA ASP A 117 -17.15 5.29 -3.80
C ASP A 117 -16.45 6.64 -3.50
N GLY A 118 -15.38 6.51 -2.74
CA GLY A 118 -14.56 7.51 -2.12
C GLY A 118 -13.52 7.82 -3.15
N ALA A 119 -13.49 9.07 -3.52
CA ALA A 119 -12.65 9.53 -4.60
C ALA A 119 -11.18 9.24 -4.23
N ILE A 120 -10.51 8.34 -4.97
CA ILE A 120 -9.13 7.89 -4.71
C ILE A 120 -8.18 8.59 -5.70
N THR A 121 -6.94 8.84 -5.29
CA THR A 121 -5.87 9.26 -6.18
C THR A 121 -4.71 8.27 -6.15
N GLU A 122 -4.33 7.76 -7.32
CA GLU A 122 -3.12 6.95 -7.50
C GLU A 122 -1.90 7.83 -7.76
N MET A 123 -0.79 7.52 -7.10
CA MET A 123 0.47 8.25 -7.22
C MET A 123 1.65 7.30 -7.32
N TRP A 124 2.72 7.74 -7.99
CA TRP A 124 4.00 7.03 -8.04
C TRP A 124 5.15 7.97 -7.69
N LEU A 125 5.98 7.54 -6.75
CA LEU A 125 7.27 8.16 -6.42
C LEU A 125 8.37 7.35 -7.12
N GLN A 126 9.09 7.98 -8.04
CA GLN A 126 10.10 7.31 -8.86
C GLN A 126 11.48 7.95 -8.59
N PRO A 127 12.25 7.41 -7.63
CA PRO A 127 13.62 7.86 -7.38
C PRO A 127 14.58 7.39 -8.49
N ALA A 128 15.82 7.87 -8.45
CA ALA A 128 16.82 7.58 -9.47
C ALA A 128 17.41 6.15 -9.44
N SER A 129 17.32 5.44 -8.31
CA SER A 129 17.89 4.09 -8.16
C SER A 129 17.03 3.18 -7.28
N ARG A 130 17.16 1.86 -7.51
CA ARG A 130 16.47 0.81 -6.76
C ARG A 130 16.76 0.84 -5.25
N GLU A 131 18.00 1.10 -4.87
CA GLU A 131 18.39 1.19 -3.46
C GLU A 131 17.58 2.27 -2.71
N ILE A 132 17.27 3.38 -3.37
CA ILE A 132 16.43 4.45 -2.80
C ILE A 132 14.98 3.98 -2.69
N VAL A 133 14.47 3.18 -3.63
CA VAL A 133 13.11 2.61 -3.56
C VAL A 133 12.93 1.78 -2.28
N ASP A 134 13.87 0.87 -1.98
CA ASP A 134 13.76 0.03 -0.78
C ASP A 134 13.88 0.85 0.53
N GLN A 135 14.69 1.91 0.52
CA GLN A 135 14.79 2.84 1.65
C GLN A 135 13.51 3.64 1.86
N ILE A 136 12.93 4.19 0.79
CA ILE A 136 11.64 4.89 0.84
C ILE A 136 10.57 3.94 1.36
N PHE A 137 10.46 2.73 0.82
CA PHE A 137 9.46 1.74 1.25
C PHE A 137 9.58 1.41 2.73
N SER A 138 10.80 1.15 3.21
CA SER A 138 11.06 0.85 4.62
C SER A 138 10.67 2.01 5.53
N ALA A 139 11.06 3.24 5.18
CA ALA A 139 10.72 4.43 5.94
C ALA A 139 9.21 4.74 5.92
N MET A 140 8.52 4.53 4.80
CA MET A 140 7.06 4.66 4.72
C MET A 140 6.34 3.71 5.67
N ARG A 141 6.82 2.46 5.77
CA ARG A 141 6.28 1.48 6.71
C ARG A 141 6.45 1.94 8.17
N GLU A 142 7.63 2.45 8.53
CA GLU A 142 7.86 3.03 9.87
C GLU A 142 6.90 4.19 10.15
N CYS A 143 6.70 5.07 9.16
CA CYS A 143 5.77 6.18 9.30
C CYS A 143 4.31 5.72 9.48
N GLN A 144 3.87 4.68 8.77
CA GLN A 144 2.52 4.13 8.95
C GLN A 144 2.32 3.53 10.36
N ILE A 145 3.35 2.86 10.92
CA ILE A 145 3.29 2.34 12.30
C ILE A 145 3.10 3.47 13.31
N LEU A 146 3.70 4.65 13.07
CA LEU A 146 3.53 5.83 13.93
C LEU A 146 2.16 6.52 13.79
N ASN A 147 1.38 6.16 12.77
CA ASN A 147 0.09 6.77 12.46
C ASN A 147 -0.98 5.70 12.25
N PRO A 148 -1.31 4.90 13.28
CA PRO A 148 -2.44 3.98 13.19
C PRO A 148 -3.69 4.81 12.86
N GLY A 149 -4.34 4.49 11.74
CA GLY A 149 -5.53 5.20 11.30
C GLY A 149 -6.65 5.14 12.35
N SER A 150 -7.63 6.04 12.29
CA SER A 150 -8.78 6.02 13.20
C SER A 150 -9.77 4.87 12.96
N ASP A 151 -9.56 4.07 11.91
CA ASP A 151 -10.46 2.99 11.47
C ASP A 151 -10.03 1.60 11.96
N VAL A 152 -8.87 1.47 12.60
CA VAL A 152 -8.58 0.27 13.39
C VAL A 152 -9.39 0.38 14.68
N SER A 153 -10.61 -0.17 14.64
CA SER A 153 -11.32 -0.56 15.86
C SER A 153 -10.35 -1.37 16.72
N GLU A 154 -10.20 -1.00 17.98
CA GLU A 154 -9.35 -1.63 19.00
C GLU A 154 -9.76 -3.08 19.35
N ASP A 155 -10.45 -3.79 18.44
CA ASP A 155 -11.04 -5.12 18.59
C ASP A 155 -10.29 -6.21 17.79
N GLU A 156 -9.06 -5.94 17.30
CA GLU A 156 -8.15 -7.03 16.94
C GLU A 156 -7.34 -7.43 18.17
N ASP A 157 -8.00 -8.20 19.06
CA ASP A 157 -7.31 -9.12 19.96
C ASP A 157 -6.40 -10.01 19.10
N TYR A 158 -5.12 -9.65 19.03
CA TYR A 158 -4.05 -10.54 18.61
C TYR A 158 -4.18 -11.80 19.49
N MET A 159 -4.75 -12.88 18.95
CA MET A 159 -4.61 -14.20 19.56
C MET A 159 -3.12 -14.54 19.54
N GLU A 160 -2.44 -14.20 20.63
CA GLU A 160 -1.15 -14.74 21.00
C GLU A 160 -1.31 -16.26 21.06
N ALA A 161 -0.85 -16.95 20.03
CA ALA A 161 -0.78 -18.39 20.03
C ALA A 161 0.22 -18.78 21.13
N GLU A 162 -0.28 -19.12 22.31
CA GLU A 162 0.52 -19.75 23.37
C GLU A 162 1.14 -21.03 22.80
N GLU A 163 2.43 -20.94 22.52
CA GLU A 163 3.30 -22.07 22.19
C GLU A 163 3.59 -22.83 23.50
N ASP A 164 2.58 -23.50 24.06
CA ASP A 164 2.75 -24.34 25.26
C ASP A 164 3.01 -25.80 24.86
N GLU A 165 4.31 -26.10 24.81
CA GLU A 165 4.99 -27.31 25.25
C GLU A 165 4.23 -28.66 25.21
N LEU A 166 4.72 -29.54 24.33
CA LEU A 166 4.51 -30.99 24.33
C LEU A 166 4.93 -31.61 25.68
N GLU A 167 3.99 -32.12 26.50
CA GLU A 167 4.31 -33.14 27.52
C GLU A 167 3.14 -34.11 27.80
N GLU A 168 3.41 -35.39 27.50
CA GLU A 168 2.88 -36.63 28.09
C GLU A 168 1.35 -36.87 28.19
N VAL A 169 0.82 -37.67 27.26
CA VAL A 169 -0.35 -38.55 27.52
C VAL A 169 0.07 -40.03 27.47
N GLU A 170 0.88 -40.44 28.44
CA GLU A 170 0.91 -41.85 28.83
C GLU A 170 -0.35 -42.18 29.65
N ASP A 171 -1.03 -43.25 29.26
CA ASP A 171 -2.05 -43.98 30.02
C ASP A 171 -3.51 -43.48 29.96
N MET A 172 -4.20 -43.80 28.85
CA MET A 172 -5.49 -44.51 28.98
C MET A 172 -5.55 -45.71 28.03
N ARG A 173 -5.16 -46.85 28.59
CA ARG A 173 -5.39 -48.20 28.07
C ARG A 173 -6.90 -48.46 27.89
N ASN A 174 -7.20 -49.38 26.96
CA ASN A 174 -8.44 -50.14 26.77
C ASN A 174 -9.48 -49.64 25.75
N LEU A 175 -9.08 -49.57 24.49
CA LEU A 175 -9.94 -50.05 23.41
C LEU A 175 -9.19 -51.13 22.61
N GLN A 176 -9.10 -52.33 23.20
CA GLN A 176 -8.86 -53.54 22.42
C GLN A 176 -10.11 -53.84 21.61
N LEU A 177 -10.02 -53.72 20.29
CA LEU A 177 -10.67 -54.64 19.36
C LEU A 177 -9.69 -54.86 18.20
N ASP A 178 -9.00 -56.00 18.30
CA ASP A 178 -8.39 -56.77 17.22
C ASP A 178 -9.17 -56.64 15.90
N ASP A 179 -8.46 -56.31 14.82
CA ASP A 179 -8.65 -56.89 13.49
C ASP A 179 -7.41 -56.52 12.65
N GLU A 180 -6.27 -57.11 13.04
CA GLU A 180 -5.09 -57.24 12.17
C GLU A 180 -5.39 -58.37 11.16
N ASP A 181 -4.92 -58.19 9.91
CA ASP A 181 -4.84 -59.18 8.83
C ASP A 181 -6.10 -59.55 8.02
N LYS A 182 -6.31 -58.84 6.89
CA LYS A 182 -6.64 -59.48 5.59
C LYS A 182 -6.49 -58.55 4.38
N PHE A 183 -5.26 -58.21 4.02
CA PHE A 183 -4.91 -57.97 2.61
C PHE A 183 -3.99 -59.09 2.14
N ALA A 184 -4.59 -60.27 1.97
CA ALA A 184 -3.97 -61.38 1.27
C ALA A 184 -4.95 -61.84 0.18
N ASP A 185 -4.61 -61.44 -1.05
CA ASP A 185 -4.68 -62.24 -2.27
C ASP A 185 -6.07 -62.68 -2.78
N ALA A 186 -6.45 -62.12 -3.92
CA ALA A 186 -7.30 -62.77 -4.91
C ALA A 186 -7.16 -62.06 -6.26
N GLU A 187 -6.12 -62.45 -7.02
CA GLU A 187 -6.24 -62.49 -8.48
C GLU A 187 -7.25 -63.59 -8.87
N GLU A 188 -8.27 -63.24 -9.66
CA GLU A 188 -8.73 -64.00 -10.84
C GLU A 188 -9.51 -63.07 -11.80
#